data_AF-A0A453H8S6-F1
#
_entry.id   AF-A0A453H8S6-F1
#
_cell.length_a   1.000
_cell.length_b   1.000
_cell.length_c   1.000
_cell.angle_alpha   90.00
_cell.angle_beta   90.00
_cell.angle_gamma   90.00
#
_symmetry.space_group_name_H-M   'P 1'
#
loop_
_entity.id
_entity.type
_entity.pdbx_description
1 polymer ?
#
loop_
_entity_poly.entity_id
_entity_poly.type
_entity_poly.pdbx_seq_one_letter_code
_entity_poly.pdbx_strand_id
1 'polypeptide(L)'
;MSISPNDTFVEFEKHFIELPDRTLHDGFSENDIKIFFTSEGQLSTEQGVYVAEAVASKNTKLAKGRFRAYDGQDAEPAKSDKRESSSIGKRETGKFTKKTAPVDKSKTAKEEARELQLKEEASTREKVGHVQENLALMLDALGELAIANPVFTHGQLPHLVNYIEPLLSSPIVSDAAFCAMLRLARCTAPPLCNWATEIAAAIHVMSVEDFEAVLDLMPVLIMEEDSKKRPPSGLFEKIVTGLTAACRMGPLPADSFTFVFPIMERILLSSKKTSLHDDVLQILSMHMDPILPLPRPRMLSVLYHVLSTIPAYHPSVGPMLNELCLGLKRDDLAQALIGVYAKEVHVRLACLTAIKCVPSHSVQRDLQVSTSLWIAVHDPEKVG
;
A
#
# COMPACT_ATOMS: atom_id res chain seq x y z
N MET A 1 31.34 -6.96 -28.35
CA MET A 1 30.08 -7.66 -28.02
C MET A 1 29.00 -6.60 -27.94
N SER A 2 27.96 -6.65 -28.78
CA SER A 2 26.77 -5.81 -28.57
C SER A 2 25.79 -6.61 -27.72
N ILE A 3 25.64 -6.23 -26.45
CA ILE A 3 24.60 -6.78 -25.59
C ILE A 3 23.28 -6.17 -26.07
N SER A 4 22.29 -6.99 -26.41
CA SER A 4 20.98 -6.47 -26.80
C SER A 4 20.23 -5.99 -25.55
N PRO A 5 19.36 -4.96 -25.64
CA PRO A 5 18.57 -4.51 -24.49
C PRO A 5 17.80 -5.66 -23.83
N ASN A 6 17.31 -6.61 -24.63
CA ASN A 6 16.61 -7.79 -24.13
C ASN A 6 17.48 -8.67 -23.23
N ASP A 7 18.73 -8.92 -23.62
CA ASP A 7 19.64 -9.74 -22.80
C ASP A 7 19.93 -9.08 -21.44
N THR A 8 20.08 -7.76 -21.42
CA THR A 8 20.27 -6.98 -20.18
C THR A 8 19.04 -7.04 -19.29
N PHE A 9 17.83 -6.90 -19.85
CA PHE A 9 16.58 -6.96 -19.09
C PHE A 9 16.31 -8.35 -18.52
N VAL A 10 16.63 -9.43 -19.26
CA VAL A 10 16.47 -10.81 -18.78
C VAL A 10 17.44 -11.11 -17.63
N GLU A 11 18.70 -10.68 -17.75
CA GLU A 11 19.66 -10.83 -16.64
C GLU A 11 19.26 -9.98 -15.43
N PHE A 12 18.78 -8.75 -15.66
CA PHE A 12 18.24 -7.92 -14.58
C PHE A 12 17.06 -8.61 -13.89
N GLU A 13 16.08 -9.11 -14.65
CA GLU A 13 14.91 -9.78 -14.13
C GLU A 13 15.29 -11.00 -13.28
N LYS A 14 16.18 -11.84 -13.80
CA LYS A 14 16.69 -13.02 -13.07
C LYS A 14 17.29 -12.61 -11.73
N HIS A 15 18.19 -11.62 -11.74
CA HIS A 15 18.83 -11.14 -10.51
C HIS A 15 17.87 -10.37 -9.59
N PHE A 16 16.80 -9.78 -10.12
CA PHE A 16 15.76 -9.12 -9.34
C PHE A 16 14.81 -10.09 -8.65
N ILE A 17 14.37 -11.14 -9.35
CA ILE A 17 13.49 -12.18 -8.78
C ILE A 17 14.25 -13.02 -7.75
N GLU A 18 15.50 -13.39 -8.06
CA GLU A 18 16.33 -14.21 -7.17
C GLU A 18 16.94 -13.39 -6.02
N LEU A 19 16.60 -12.11 -5.89
CA LEU A 19 17.14 -11.26 -4.84
C LEU A 19 16.62 -11.73 -3.46
N PRO A 20 17.50 -12.24 -2.57
CA PRO A 20 17.08 -12.67 -1.25
C PRO A 20 16.52 -11.52 -0.42
N ASP A 21 16.99 -10.29 -0.66
CA ASP A 21 16.51 -9.09 0.03
C ASP A 21 15.01 -8.83 -0.20
N ARG A 22 14.42 -9.29 -1.33
CA ARG A 22 12.97 -9.20 -1.53
C ARG A 22 12.20 -10.11 -0.57
N THR A 23 12.67 -11.35 -0.41
CA THR A 23 12.06 -12.28 0.56
C THR A 23 12.28 -11.85 2.01
N LEU A 24 13.42 -11.22 2.30
CA LEU A 24 13.71 -10.66 3.62
C LEU A 24 12.85 -9.43 3.91
N HIS A 25 12.68 -8.55 2.93
CA HIS A 25 11.81 -7.39 3.00
C HIS A 25 10.38 -7.79 3.39
N ASP A 26 9.81 -8.77 2.69
CA ASP A 26 8.44 -9.24 2.95
C ASP A 26 8.31 -9.98 4.30
N GLY A 27 9.44 -10.40 4.88
CA GLY A 27 9.52 -11.08 6.17
C GLY A 27 9.66 -10.16 7.39
N PHE A 28 9.88 -8.85 7.20
CA PHE A 28 10.01 -7.92 8.33
C PHE A 28 8.70 -7.71 9.07
N SER A 29 8.76 -7.78 10.39
CA SER A 29 7.62 -7.47 11.26
C SER A 29 7.45 -5.96 11.45
N GLU A 30 6.25 -5.53 11.87
CA GLU A 30 6.02 -4.14 12.29
C GLU A 30 7.00 -3.67 13.37
N ASN A 31 7.44 -4.59 14.23
CA ASN A 31 8.42 -4.30 15.26
C ASN A 31 9.82 -4.04 14.66
N ASP A 32 10.24 -4.80 13.64
CA ASP A 32 11.51 -4.57 12.96
C ASP A 32 11.54 -3.19 12.29
N ILE A 33 10.42 -2.82 11.63
CA ILE A 33 10.24 -1.50 11.02
C ILE A 33 10.27 -0.40 12.10
N LYS A 34 9.60 -0.61 13.24
CA LYS A 34 9.63 0.33 14.37
C LYS A 34 11.03 0.50 14.94
N ILE A 35 11.77 -0.59 15.10
CA ILE A 35 13.18 -0.58 15.54
C ILE A 35 14.02 0.23 14.55
N PHE A 36 13.85 0.00 13.26
CA PHE A 36 14.56 0.71 12.19
C PHE A 36 14.41 2.24 12.28
N PHE A 37 13.18 2.73 12.51
CA PHE A 37 12.93 4.17 12.68
C PHE A 37 13.25 4.73 14.07
N THR A 38 13.60 3.88 15.03
CA THR A 38 14.00 4.32 16.38
C THR A 38 15.46 4.75 16.36
N SER A 39 15.75 5.95 16.88
CA SER A 39 17.13 6.50 16.91
C SER A 39 18.14 5.60 17.64
N GLU A 40 19.39 5.64 17.19
CA GLU A 40 20.47 4.87 17.83
C GLU A 40 20.61 5.23 19.32
N GLY A 41 20.78 4.22 20.17
CA GLY A 41 20.89 4.38 21.62
C GLY A 41 19.55 4.48 22.37
N GLN A 42 18.43 4.45 21.65
CA GLN A 42 17.08 4.33 22.21
C GLN A 42 16.49 2.95 21.91
N LEU A 43 15.68 2.42 22.85
CA LEU A 43 14.94 1.19 22.65
C LEU A 43 13.58 1.50 22.03
N SER A 44 13.15 0.68 21.07
CA SER A 44 11.85 0.79 20.41
C SER A 44 10.68 0.52 21.36
N THR A 45 10.90 -0.24 22.43
CA THR A 45 9.98 -0.49 23.54
C THR A 45 10.73 -0.59 24.86
N GLU A 46 10.30 0.15 25.89
CA GLU A 46 10.89 0.06 27.24
C GLU A 46 10.27 -1.07 28.11
N GLN A 47 9.24 -1.75 27.60
CA GLN A 47 8.54 -2.84 28.29
C GLN A 47 9.39 -4.12 28.22
N GLY A 48 10.12 -4.38 29.31
CA GLY A 48 11.06 -5.51 29.41
C GLY A 48 12.24 -5.24 30.34
N VAL A 49 12.44 -3.98 30.74
CA VAL A 49 13.40 -3.64 31.79
C VAL A 49 12.82 -4.03 33.15
N TYR A 50 13.06 -5.29 33.56
CA TYR A 50 12.60 -5.89 34.82
C TYR A 50 12.67 -4.90 35.99
N VAL A 51 11.53 -4.51 36.53
CA VAL A 51 11.43 -3.77 37.81
C VAL A 51 11.45 -4.83 38.90
N ALA A 52 12.65 -5.14 39.41
CA ALA A 52 12.75 -5.94 40.63
C ALA A 52 12.12 -5.13 41.78
N GLU A 53 10.90 -5.48 42.16
CA GLU A 53 10.29 -5.01 43.40
C GLU A 53 11.17 -5.51 44.55
N ALA A 54 11.89 -4.58 45.19
CA ALA A 54 12.71 -4.91 46.35
C ALA A 54 11.77 -5.26 47.51
N VAL A 55 11.45 -6.56 47.66
CA VAL A 55 10.81 -7.07 48.87
C VAL A 55 11.80 -6.87 50.01
N ALA A 56 11.64 -5.79 50.77
CA ALA A 56 12.37 -5.57 52.00
C ALA A 56 12.03 -6.71 52.96
N SER A 57 12.98 -7.64 53.15
CA SER A 57 12.90 -8.68 54.16
C SER A 57 12.96 -8.07 55.57
N LYS A 58 11.86 -7.49 56.04
CA LYS A 58 11.65 -7.17 57.45
C LYS A 58 11.12 -8.42 58.14
N ASN A 59 12.01 -9.19 58.75
CA ASN A 59 11.85 -9.80 60.09
C ASN A 59 12.96 -10.83 60.36
N THR A 60 14.19 -10.37 60.55
CA THR A 60 15.17 -11.11 61.36
C THR A 60 14.83 -10.88 62.84
N LYS A 61 14.45 -11.98 63.50
CA LYS A 61 14.17 -12.11 64.94
C LYS A 61 15.22 -11.36 65.79
N LEU A 62 14.75 -10.41 66.61
CA LEU A 62 15.50 -9.92 67.77
C LEU A 62 14.93 -10.54 69.04
N ALA A 63 15.73 -11.34 69.72
CA ALA A 63 15.47 -11.88 71.06
C ALA A 63 16.18 -11.03 72.12
N LYS A 64 15.41 -10.57 73.11
CA LYS A 64 15.76 -10.09 74.49
C LYS A 64 14.69 -9.04 74.85
N GLY A 65 13.83 -9.16 75.86
CA GLY A 65 13.95 -9.84 77.13
C GLY A 65 13.97 -8.81 78.26
N ARG A 66 12.87 -8.72 79.03
CA ARG A 66 12.62 -7.89 80.25
C ARG A 66 12.54 -6.36 79.99
N PHE A 67 11.58 -5.58 80.49
CA PHE A 67 10.84 -5.58 81.76
C PHE A 67 9.56 -4.69 81.63
N ARG A 68 8.58 -4.94 82.50
CA ARG A 68 7.29 -4.25 82.83
C ARG A 68 7.28 -2.70 82.68
N ALA A 69 6.16 -1.95 82.59
CA ALA A 69 4.72 -2.14 82.87
C ALA A 69 3.91 -0.90 82.37
N TYR A 70 2.60 -1.09 82.09
CA TYR A 70 1.41 -0.22 82.31
C TYR A 70 1.53 1.31 82.11
N ASP A 71 0.56 2.09 81.63
CA ASP A 71 -0.77 1.98 80.99
C ASP A 71 -1.11 3.46 80.62
N GLY A 72 -2.06 3.72 79.73
CA GLY A 72 -2.79 5.00 79.76
C GLY A 72 -2.94 5.80 78.47
N GLN A 73 -4.11 5.61 77.84
CA GLN A 73 -5.07 6.61 77.35
C GLN A 73 -4.69 7.69 76.32
N ASP A 74 -5.44 7.60 75.20
CA ASP A 74 -6.21 8.65 74.50
C ASP A 74 -5.66 10.07 74.40
N ALA A 75 -5.44 10.53 73.16
CA ALA A 75 -6.24 11.60 72.53
C ALA A 75 -5.60 12.08 71.21
N GLU A 76 -6.40 12.06 70.14
CA GLU A 76 -6.28 12.91 68.94
C GLU A 76 -6.61 14.40 69.25
N PRO A 77 -6.59 15.40 68.33
CA PRO A 77 -6.13 15.44 66.93
C PRO A 77 -5.37 16.76 66.53
N ALA A 78 -5.11 16.88 65.23
CA ALA A 78 -5.24 18.10 64.41
C ALA A 78 -4.06 19.11 64.34
N LYS A 79 -3.47 19.26 63.14
CA LYS A 79 -3.83 20.29 62.15
C LYS A 79 -2.75 20.42 61.07
N SER A 80 -3.21 20.35 59.83
CA SER A 80 -2.58 20.84 58.62
C SER A 80 -2.52 22.37 58.60
N ASP A 81 -1.42 22.96 58.13
CA ASP A 81 -1.50 24.08 57.18
C ASP A 81 -0.18 24.38 56.45
N LYS A 82 -0.35 24.75 55.18
CA LYS A 82 0.64 25.15 54.17
C LYS A 82 1.35 26.46 54.53
N ARG A 83 2.61 26.66 54.10
CA ARG A 83 2.96 27.67 53.07
C ARG A 83 4.45 27.77 52.74
N GLU A 84 4.66 28.22 51.52
CA GLU A 84 5.87 28.56 50.79
C GLU A 84 6.75 29.60 51.51
N SER A 85 8.07 29.57 51.28
CA SER A 85 8.73 30.46 50.31
C SER A 85 10.24 30.61 50.57
N SER A 86 10.93 30.80 49.45
CA SER A 86 12.32 31.17 49.21
C SER A 86 13.07 31.99 50.29
N SER A 87 14.35 31.69 50.49
CA SER A 87 15.40 32.72 50.36
C SER A 87 16.81 32.15 50.29
N ILE A 88 17.59 32.87 49.49
CA ILE A 88 19.00 32.80 49.14
C ILE A 88 19.91 33.00 50.36
N GLY A 89 21.07 32.31 50.42
CA GLY A 89 22.18 32.78 51.25
C GLY A 89 23.37 31.84 51.48
N LYS A 90 24.47 32.13 50.76
CA LYS A 90 25.89 32.06 51.17
C LYS A 90 26.66 30.73 51.24
N ARG A 91 27.72 30.73 50.42
CA ARG A 91 29.00 29.99 50.52
C ARG A 91 29.63 30.11 51.91
N GLU A 92 30.32 29.06 52.39
CA GLU A 92 31.80 28.97 52.33
C GLU A 92 32.38 27.68 52.94
N THR A 93 33.46 27.22 52.30
CA THR A 93 34.67 26.53 52.84
C THR A 93 34.57 25.16 53.52
N GLY A 94 35.46 24.23 53.12
CA GLY A 94 35.87 23.13 53.99
C GLY A 94 36.32 21.84 53.31
N LYS A 95 37.51 21.86 52.72
CA LYS A 95 38.26 20.75 52.11
C LYS A 95 38.45 19.56 53.07
N PHE A 96 38.07 18.33 52.69
CA PHE A 96 38.76 17.11 53.14
C PHE A 96 38.75 16.02 52.06
N THR A 97 39.92 15.80 51.48
CA THR A 97 40.28 14.66 50.67
C THR A 97 40.27 13.38 51.50
N LYS A 98 39.43 12.41 51.13
CA LYS A 98 39.71 11.00 51.38
C LYS A 98 39.56 10.26 50.06
N LYS A 99 40.70 9.86 49.50
CA LYS A 99 40.79 8.89 48.40
C LYS A 99 40.00 7.64 48.82
N THR A 100 38.84 7.44 48.22
CA THR A 100 38.28 6.11 48.01
C THR A 100 38.54 5.77 46.56
N ALA A 101 39.26 4.67 46.36
CA ALA A 101 39.42 4.00 45.08
C ALA A 101 38.08 3.93 44.31
N PRO A 102 38.09 3.95 42.97
CA PRO A 102 36.88 3.70 42.23
C PRO A 102 36.42 2.28 42.59
N VAL A 103 35.34 2.20 43.36
CA VAL A 103 34.52 0.99 43.40
C VAL A 103 34.05 0.83 41.98
N ASP A 104 34.54 -0.21 41.30
CA ASP A 104 33.96 -0.68 40.05
C ASP A 104 32.47 -0.83 40.30
N LYS A 105 31.69 0.11 39.78
CA LYS A 105 30.24 -0.01 39.70
C LYS A 105 30.01 -1.15 38.71
N SER A 106 29.94 -2.37 39.23
CA SER A 106 29.43 -3.51 38.50
C SER A 106 28.10 -3.09 37.88
N LYS A 107 28.02 -3.14 36.54
CA LYS A 107 26.79 -2.84 35.79
C LYS A 107 25.64 -3.60 36.45
N THR A 108 24.54 -2.91 36.68
CA THR A 108 23.35 -3.58 37.23
C THR A 108 22.79 -4.52 36.18
N ALA A 109 22.22 -5.68 36.56
CA ALA A 109 21.59 -6.60 35.60
C ALA A 109 20.54 -5.91 34.70
N LYS A 110 19.93 -4.82 35.19
CA LYS A 110 19.04 -3.92 34.45
C LYS A 110 19.76 -3.18 33.31
N GLU A 111 20.96 -2.71 33.57
CA GLU A 111 21.81 -2.00 32.62
C GLU A 111 22.41 -2.95 31.58
N GLU A 112 22.80 -4.16 31.99
CA GLU A 112 23.27 -5.21 31.07
C GLU A 112 22.14 -5.71 30.15
N ALA A 113 20.93 -5.92 30.68
CA ALA A 113 19.77 -6.30 29.87
C ALA A 113 19.38 -5.21 28.86
N ARG A 114 19.46 -3.94 29.26
CA ARG A 114 19.22 -2.80 28.35
C ARG A 114 20.29 -2.72 27.26
N GLU A 115 21.56 -2.94 27.60
CA GLU A 115 22.66 -2.94 26.63
C GLU A 115 22.55 -4.11 25.65
N LEU A 116 22.12 -5.29 26.12
CA LEU A 116 21.83 -6.44 25.26
C LEU A 116 20.71 -6.12 24.27
N GLN A 117 19.59 -5.56 24.73
CA GLN A 117 18.47 -5.17 23.87
C GLN A 117 18.89 -4.10 22.85
N LEU A 118 19.69 -3.11 23.26
CA LEU A 118 20.21 -2.11 22.32
C LEU A 118 21.09 -2.74 21.24
N LYS A 119 21.88 -3.76 21.60
CA LYS A 119 22.71 -4.49 20.65
C LYS A 119 21.88 -5.34 19.68
N GLU A 120 20.83 -6.00 20.16
CA GLU A 120 19.89 -6.75 19.32
C GLU A 120 19.15 -5.84 18.36
N GLU A 121 18.59 -4.73 18.86
CA GLU A 121 17.93 -3.74 18.01
C GLU A 121 18.90 -3.10 17.01
N ALA A 122 20.15 -2.85 17.39
CA ALA A 122 21.17 -2.36 16.46
C ALA A 122 21.43 -3.37 15.32
N SER A 123 21.48 -4.67 15.63
CA SER A 123 21.58 -5.71 14.60
C SER A 123 20.35 -5.74 13.69
N THR A 124 19.14 -5.54 14.23
CA THR A 124 17.92 -5.40 13.41
C THR A 124 17.97 -4.17 12.51
N ARG A 125 18.39 -3.01 13.03
CA ARG A 125 18.56 -1.79 12.22
C ARG A 125 19.53 -2.00 11.07
N GLU A 126 20.67 -2.64 11.32
CA GLU A 126 21.67 -2.96 10.30
C GLU A 126 21.10 -3.89 9.22
N LYS A 127 20.37 -4.94 9.61
CA LYS A 127 19.71 -5.85 8.66
C LYS A 127 18.67 -5.16 7.79
N VAL A 128 17.77 -4.38 8.39
CA VAL A 128 16.74 -3.63 7.66
C VAL A 128 17.37 -2.59 6.75
N GLY A 129 18.40 -1.88 7.23
CA GLY A 129 19.15 -0.90 6.44
C GLY A 129 19.84 -1.52 5.22
N HIS A 130 20.45 -2.70 5.38
CA HIS A 130 21.07 -3.40 4.25
C HIS A 130 20.05 -3.80 3.17
N VAL A 131 18.91 -4.35 3.59
CA VAL A 131 17.83 -4.71 2.66
C VAL A 131 17.27 -3.46 1.96
N GLN A 132 17.05 -2.38 2.71
CA GLN A 132 16.59 -1.11 2.16
C GLN A 132 17.56 -0.58 1.09
N GLU A 133 18.86 -0.56 1.38
CA GLU A 133 19.90 -0.07 0.47
C GLU A 133 19.96 -0.91 -0.81
N ASN A 134 20.02 -2.24 -0.69
CA ASN A 134 20.08 -3.13 -1.85
C ASN A 134 18.84 -2.98 -2.74
N LEU A 135 17.64 -2.99 -2.15
CA LEU A 135 16.39 -2.81 -2.90
C LEU A 135 16.31 -1.42 -3.55
N ALA A 136 16.70 -0.36 -2.85
CA ALA A 136 16.73 0.99 -3.41
C ALA A 136 17.69 1.10 -4.61
N LEU A 137 18.89 0.52 -4.50
CA LEU A 137 19.85 0.46 -5.61
C LEU A 137 19.30 -0.30 -6.81
N MET A 138 18.58 -1.39 -6.58
CA MET A 138 17.98 -2.18 -7.67
C MET A 138 16.82 -1.47 -8.35
N LEU A 139 15.98 -0.78 -7.58
CA LEU A 139 14.91 0.06 -8.13
C LEU A 139 15.48 1.23 -8.94
N ASP A 140 16.56 1.84 -8.46
CA ASP A 140 17.25 2.90 -9.20
C ASP A 140 17.84 2.37 -10.50
N ALA A 141 18.54 1.23 -10.45
CA ALA A 141 19.10 0.57 -11.64
C ALA A 141 18.02 0.19 -12.67
N LEU A 142 16.87 -0.35 -12.22
CA LEU A 142 15.73 -0.63 -13.09
C LEU A 142 15.23 0.64 -13.78
N GLY A 143 15.09 1.71 -13.02
CA GLY A 143 14.67 3.01 -13.52
C GLY A 143 15.64 3.58 -14.55
N GLU A 144 16.95 3.53 -14.29
CA GLU A 144 17.96 4.00 -15.24
C GLU A 144 17.99 3.15 -16.51
N LEU A 145 17.85 1.82 -16.38
CA LEU A 145 17.73 0.91 -17.52
C LEU A 145 16.51 1.23 -18.39
N ALA A 146 15.38 1.57 -17.74
CA ALA A 146 14.14 1.97 -18.39
C ALA A 146 14.30 3.24 -19.25
N ILE A 147 14.89 4.30 -18.67
CA ILE A 147 15.11 5.56 -19.38
C ILE A 147 16.18 5.45 -20.46
N ALA A 148 17.18 4.58 -20.28
CA ALA A 148 18.18 4.32 -21.30
C ALA A 148 17.60 3.62 -22.55
N ASN A 149 16.52 2.85 -22.40
CA ASN A 149 15.94 2.04 -23.48
C ASN A 149 14.40 2.17 -23.57
N PRO A 150 13.83 3.39 -23.72
CA PRO A 150 12.41 3.64 -23.49
C PRO A 150 11.49 2.89 -24.46
N VAL A 151 11.93 2.65 -25.70
CA VAL A 151 11.15 1.90 -26.70
C VAL A 151 11.05 0.42 -26.32
N PHE A 152 12.14 -0.18 -25.85
CA PHE A 152 12.13 -1.57 -25.40
C PHE A 152 11.32 -1.69 -24.10
N THR A 153 11.57 -0.78 -23.16
CA THR A 153 10.86 -0.73 -21.87
C THR A 153 9.37 -0.55 -22.03
N HIS A 154 8.92 0.25 -23.01
CA HIS A 154 7.50 0.42 -23.33
C HIS A 154 6.79 -0.94 -23.50
N GLY A 155 7.36 -1.84 -24.30
CA GLY A 155 6.81 -3.19 -24.51
C GLY A 155 6.91 -4.14 -23.32
N GLN A 156 7.61 -3.73 -22.25
CA GLN A 156 7.76 -4.50 -21.01
C GLN A 156 7.01 -3.87 -19.83
N LEU A 157 6.33 -2.73 -20.03
CA LEU A 157 5.65 -2.00 -18.96
C LEU A 157 4.69 -2.88 -18.13
N PRO A 158 3.80 -3.70 -18.74
CA PRO A 158 2.89 -4.55 -17.96
C PRO A 158 3.60 -5.58 -17.08
N HIS A 159 4.82 -5.97 -17.45
CA HIS A 159 5.64 -6.90 -16.68
C HIS A 159 6.43 -6.19 -15.58
N LEU A 160 7.09 -5.08 -15.94
CA LEU A 160 7.99 -4.35 -15.04
C LEU A 160 7.28 -3.72 -13.84
N VAL A 161 6.01 -3.31 -14.02
CA VAL A 161 5.17 -2.79 -12.93
C VAL A 161 5.05 -3.76 -11.77
N ASN A 162 4.96 -5.06 -12.03
CA ASN A 162 4.72 -6.08 -10.99
C ASN A 162 5.90 -6.20 -10.00
N TYR A 163 7.07 -5.65 -10.35
CA TYR A 163 8.23 -5.58 -9.46
C TYR A 163 8.20 -4.37 -8.54
N ILE A 164 7.62 -3.26 -9.00
CA ILE A 164 7.66 -1.96 -8.33
C ILE A 164 6.40 -1.71 -7.52
N GLU A 165 5.23 -2.04 -8.06
CA GLU A 165 3.92 -1.75 -7.46
C GLU A 165 3.81 -2.27 -6.00
N PRO A 166 4.22 -3.50 -5.65
CA PRO A 166 4.16 -3.96 -4.27
C PRO A 166 5.06 -3.18 -3.29
N LEU A 167 6.11 -2.52 -3.80
CA LEU A 167 7.07 -1.77 -2.99
C LEU A 167 6.66 -0.31 -2.77
N LEU A 168 5.63 0.16 -3.49
CA LEU A 168 5.09 1.52 -3.36
C LEU A 168 4.47 1.80 -1.99
N SER A 169 3.94 0.76 -1.31
CA SER A 169 3.40 0.85 0.04
C SER A 169 4.41 0.51 1.12
N SER A 170 5.64 0.16 0.76
CA SER A 170 6.61 -0.31 1.75
C SER A 170 7.12 0.85 2.61
N PRO A 171 7.25 0.65 3.93
CA PRO A 171 7.68 1.70 4.84
C PRO A 171 9.16 2.09 4.66
N ILE A 172 9.98 1.25 4.02
CA ILE A 172 11.43 1.45 3.94
C ILE A 172 11.92 1.84 2.53
N VAL A 173 11.26 1.38 1.46
CA VAL A 173 11.68 1.64 0.07
C VAL A 173 10.64 2.36 -0.81
N SER A 174 9.55 2.88 -0.23
CA SER A 174 8.49 3.58 -0.99
C SER A 174 9.04 4.69 -1.90
N ASP A 175 9.95 5.53 -1.41
CA ASP A 175 10.50 6.65 -2.20
C ASP A 175 11.30 6.18 -3.43
N ALA A 176 12.10 5.12 -3.26
CA ALA A 176 12.85 4.52 -4.35
C ALA A 176 11.92 3.85 -5.36
N ALA A 177 10.88 3.16 -4.87
CA ALA A 177 9.86 2.54 -5.71
C ALA A 177 9.07 3.59 -6.51
N PHE A 178 8.72 4.71 -5.89
CA PHE A 178 8.08 5.84 -6.56
C PHE A 178 8.95 6.41 -7.68
N CYS A 179 10.25 6.64 -7.42
CA CYS A 179 11.18 7.12 -8.42
C CYS A 179 11.30 6.16 -9.61
N ALA A 180 11.35 4.85 -9.36
CA ALA A 180 11.39 3.83 -10.39
C ALA A 180 10.07 3.78 -11.18
N MET A 181 8.91 3.87 -10.52
CA MET A 181 7.59 3.92 -11.15
C MET A 181 7.45 5.15 -12.06
N LEU A 182 7.94 6.31 -11.62
CA LEU A 182 7.98 7.54 -12.44
C LEU A 182 8.81 7.34 -13.71
N ARG A 183 9.94 6.66 -13.62
CA ARG A 183 10.79 6.36 -14.77
C ARG A 183 10.10 5.38 -15.74
N LEU A 184 9.38 4.38 -15.24
CA LEU A 184 8.53 3.53 -16.09
C LEU A 184 7.39 4.33 -16.76
N ALA A 185 6.71 5.20 -16.00
CA ALA A 185 5.63 6.02 -16.55
C ALA A 185 6.09 6.94 -17.70
N ARG A 186 7.35 7.38 -17.69
CA ARG A 186 7.97 8.14 -18.78
C ARG A 186 8.18 7.31 -20.06
N CYS A 187 8.21 5.99 -19.96
CA CYS A 187 8.31 5.08 -21.10
C CYS A 187 6.95 4.80 -21.76
N THR A 188 5.84 5.37 -21.26
CA THR A 188 4.54 5.29 -21.94
C THR A 188 4.57 5.99 -23.31
N ALA A 189 3.67 5.59 -24.21
CA ALA A 189 3.64 6.13 -25.57
C ALA A 189 3.33 7.65 -25.59
N PRO A 190 4.03 8.46 -26.40
CA PRO A 190 3.70 9.87 -26.56
C PRO A 190 2.25 10.07 -27.08
N PRO A 191 1.53 11.12 -26.63
CA PRO A 191 1.97 12.17 -25.70
C PRO A 191 1.74 11.84 -24.21
N LEU A 192 1.36 10.60 -23.87
CA LEU A 192 1.00 10.20 -22.51
C LEU A 192 2.18 10.29 -21.53
N CYS A 193 3.41 10.08 -22.01
CA CYS A 193 4.63 10.22 -21.20
C CYS A 193 4.82 11.60 -20.56
N ASN A 194 4.19 12.65 -21.09
CA ASN A 194 4.20 13.99 -20.50
C ASN A 194 3.43 14.07 -19.17
N TRP A 195 2.60 13.07 -18.88
CA TRP A 195 1.80 12.94 -17.66
C TRP A 195 2.38 11.90 -16.69
N ALA A 196 3.64 11.51 -16.88
CA ALA A 196 4.28 10.45 -16.09
C ALA A 196 4.27 10.73 -14.59
N THR A 197 4.42 11.99 -14.18
CA THR A 197 4.38 12.39 -12.76
C THR A 197 3.01 12.14 -12.16
N GLU A 198 1.95 12.57 -12.83
CA GLU A 198 0.58 12.36 -12.40
C GLU A 198 0.22 10.86 -12.40
N ILE A 199 0.62 10.12 -13.44
CA ILE A 199 0.39 8.68 -13.52
C ILE A 199 1.07 7.94 -12.35
N ALA A 200 2.35 8.21 -12.09
CA ALA A 200 3.08 7.58 -10.99
C ALA A 200 2.49 7.97 -9.63
N ALA A 201 2.10 9.23 -9.44
CA ALA A 201 1.43 9.69 -8.23
C ALA A 201 0.08 8.98 -8.01
N ALA A 202 -0.72 8.78 -9.06
CA ALA A 202 -1.99 8.09 -8.91
C ALA A 202 -1.81 6.61 -8.54
N ILE A 203 -0.85 5.92 -9.17
CA ILE A 203 -0.54 4.53 -8.83
C ILE A 203 -0.04 4.42 -7.38
N HIS A 204 0.81 5.36 -6.93
CA HIS A 204 1.30 5.41 -5.55
C HIS A 204 0.18 5.63 -4.54
N VAL A 205 -0.67 6.64 -4.76
CA VAL A 205 -1.84 6.92 -3.90
C VAL A 205 -2.75 5.68 -3.83
N MET A 206 -3.00 5.01 -4.95
CA MET A 206 -3.78 3.77 -4.98
C MET A 206 -3.15 2.60 -4.24
N SER A 207 -1.82 2.61 -4.07
CA SER A 207 -1.08 1.56 -3.37
C SER A 207 -0.98 1.78 -1.87
N VAL A 208 -1.06 3.05 -1.41
CA VAL A 208 -0.85 3.45 -0.01
C VAL A 208 -2.17 3.70 0.72
N GLU A 209 -3.16 4.28 0.06
CA GLU A 209 -4.41 4.70 0.70
C GLU A 209 -5.50 3.64 0.59
N ASP A 210 -6.33 3.55 1.64
CA ASP A 210 -7.54 2.74 1.61
C ASP A 210 -8.47 3.19 0.47
N PHE A 211 -9.13 2.20 -0.15
CA PHE A 211 -9.99 2.40 -1.30
C PHE A 211 -11.12 3.44 -1.08
N GLU A 212 -11.57 3.67 0.15
CA GLU A 212 -12.58 4.71 0.40
C GLU A 212 -11.96 6.12 0.49
N ALA A 213 -10.75 6.26 1.03
CA ALA A 213 -10.08 7.56 1.22
C ALA A 213 -9.74 8.23 -0.12
N VAL A 214 -9.28 7.45 -1.11
CA VAL A 214 -8.98 7.96 -2.46
C VAL A 214 -10.25 8.36 -3.21
N LEU A 215 -11.39 7.70 -2.95
CA LEU A 215 -12.66 8.02 -3.60
C LEU A 215 -13.26 9.33 -3.07
N ASP A 216 -13.05 9.64 -1.80
CA ASP A 216 -13.46 10.92 -1.20
C ASP A 216 -12.73 12.13 -1.83
N LEU A 217 -11.59 11.90 -2.49
CA LEU A 217 -10.87 12.92 -3.26
C LEU A 217 -11.47 13.17 -4.66
N MET A 218 -12.42 12.34 -5.10
CA MET A 218 -13.08 12.51 -6.39
C MET A 218 -14.30 13.43 -6.28
N PRO A 219 -14.47 14.42 -7.18
CA PRO A 219 -15.64 15.27 -7.15
C PRO A 219 -16.89 14.47 -7.51
N VAL A 220 -17.78 14.30 -6.53
CA VAL A 220 -19.14 13.81 -6.75
C VAL A 220 -19.91 14.89 -7.50
N LEU A 221 -20.66 14.49 -8.53
CA LEU A 221 -21.59 15.39 -9.22
C LEU A 221 -22.73 15.75 -8.25
N ILE A 222 -22.60 16.88 -7.57
CA ILE A 222 -23.71 17.54 -6.88
C ILE A 222 -24.33 18.50 -7.90
N MET A 223 -25.63 18.38 -8.15
CA MET A 223 -26.38 19.18 -9.14
C MET A 223 -26.62 20.64 -8.72
N GLU A 224 -25.70 21.27 -7.99
CA GLU A 224 -25.82 22.69 -7.64
C GLU A 224 -24.60 23.47 -8.13
N GLU A 225 -24.83 24.15 -9.25
CA GLU A 225 -23.95 25.13 -9.85
C GLU A 225 -23.92 26.37 -8.94
N ASP A 226 -22.81 26.60 -8.25
CA ASP A 226 -22.50 27.95 -7.78
C ASP A 226 -21.06 28.33 -8.12
N SER A 227 -20.96 29.23 -9.09
CA SER A 227 -19.71 29.72 -9.64
C SER A 227 -19.02 30.68 -8.65
N LYS A 228 -17.85 30.28 -8.14
CA LYS A 228 -16.63 31.11 -8.06
C LYS A 228 -15.47 30.32 -7.43
N LYS A 229 -14.42 30.15 -8.24
CA LYS A 229 -13.17 29.40 -8.00
C LYS A 229 -13.38 27.89 -8.03
N ARG A 230 -13.32 27.34 -9.25
CA ARG A 230 -13.09 25.91 -9.46
C ARG A 230 -11.83 25.54 -8.63
N PRO A 231 -11.91 24.58 -7.70
CA PRO A 231 -10.73 24.13 -6.98
C PRO A 231 -9.64 23.69 -7.98
N PRO A 232 -8.36 23.71 -7.61
CA PRO A 232 -7.31 23.17 -8.46
C PRO A 232 -7.71 21.77 -8.91
N SER A 233 -7.55 21.46 -10.19
CA SER A 233 -7.98 20.19 -10.75
C SER A 233 -7.36 19.03 -9.97
N GLY A 234 -8.21 18.09 -9.56
CA GLY A 234 -7.79 16.91 -8.82
C GLY A 234 -6.81 16.07 -9.63
N LEU A 235 -6.00 15.24 -8.96
CA LEU A 235 -5.01 14.37 -9.62
C LEU A 235 -5.66 13.53 -10.73
N PHE A 236 -6.78 12.87 -10.43
CA PHE A 236 -7.51 12.06 -11.41
C PHE A 236 -8.09 12.88 -12.57
N GLU A 237 -8.57 14.11 -12.32
CA GLU A 237 -9.06 14.99 -13.39
C GLU A 237 -7.95 15.37 -14.37
N LYS A 238 -6.76 15.67 -13.84
CA LYS A 238 -5.56 15.94 -14.65
C LYS A 238 -5.19 14.75 -15.51
N ILE A 239 -5.17 13.55 -14.92
CA ILE A 239 -4.84 12.32 -15.65
C ILE A 239 -5.86 12.02 -16.74
N VAL A 240 -7.17 12.12 -16.43
CA VAL A 240 -8.22 11.92 -17.44
C VAL A 240 -8.10 12.95 -18.56
N THR A 241 -7.79 14.21 -18.25
CA THR A 241 -7.50 15.24 -19.27
C THR A 241 -6.32 14.82 -20.16
N GLY A 242 -5.25 14.30 -19.55
CA GLY A 242 -4.08 13.80 -20.26
C GLY A 242 -4.35 12.59 -21.14
N LEU A 243 -5.12 11.61 -20.63
CA LEU A 243 -5.54 10.42 -21.36
C LEU A 243 -6.44 10.78 -22.54
N THR A 244 -7.43 11.65 -22.33
CA THR A 244 -8.30 12.14 -23.40
C THR A 244 -7.50 12.87 -24.47
N ALA A 245 -6.51 13.68 -24.07
CA ALA A 245 -5.62 14.34 -25.03
C ALA A 245 -4.75 13.34 -25.80
N ALA A 246 -4.22 12.31 -25.13
CA ALA A 246 -3.41 11.27 -25.75
C ALA A 246 -4.22 10.39 -26.72
N CYS A 247 -5.49 10.15 -26.43
CA CYS A 247 -6.36 9.33 -27.29
C CYS A 247 -7.00 10.10 -28.46
N ARG A 248 -6.72 11.41 -28.60
CA ARG A 248 -7.34 12.24 -29.66
C ARG A 248 -7.06 11.71 -31.07
N MET A 249 -5.90 11.09 -31.28
CA MET A 249 -5.47 10.55 -32.57
C MET A 249 -5.79 9.06 -32.75
N GLY A 250 -6.40 8.41 -31.76
CA GLY A 250 -6.67 6.97 -31.75
C GLY A 250 -6.36 6.33 -30.40
N PRO A 251 -6.56 5.00 -30.27
CA PRO A 251 -6.27 4.27 -29.04
C PRO A 251 -4.78 4.29 -28.71
N LEU A 252 -4.48 4.18 -27.42
CA LEU A 252 -3.12 4.00 -26.92
C LEU A 252 -2.61 2.60 -27.32
N PRO A 253 -1.29 2.44 -27.50
CA PRO A 253 -0.68 1.12 -27.58
C PRO A 253 -1.03 0.27 -26.37
N ALA A 254 -1.21 -1.04 -26.56
CA ALA A 254 -1.72 -1.96 -25.54
C ALA A 254 -0.90 -1.92 -24.24
N ASP A 255 0.42 -1.80 -24.31
CA ASP A 255 1.29 -1.74 -23.14
C ASP A 255 1.10 -0.44 -22.34
N SER A 256 0.95 0.70 -23.03
CA SER A 256 0.62 1.98 -22.38
C SER A 256 -0.76 1.92 -21.73
N PHE A 257 -1.75 1.38 -22.45
CA PHE A 257 -3.11 1.25 -21.96
C PHE A 257 -3.15 0.38 -20.71
N THR A 258 -2.51 -0.79 -20.76
CA THR A 258 -2.48 -1.74 -19.64
C THR A 258 -1.77 -1.15 -18.42
N PHE A 259 -0.70 -0.37 -18.63
CA PHE A 259 0.01 0.33 -17.57
C PHE A 259 -0.86 1.38 -16.86
N VAL A 260 -1.68 2.15 -17.59
CA VAL A 260 -2.55 3.20 -16.99
C VAL A 260 -3.95 2.71 -16.63
N PHE A 261 -4.35 1.53 -17.09
CA PHE A 261 -5.66 0.95 -16.84
C PHE A 261 -6.04 0.89 -15.35
N PRO A 262 -5.15 0.55 -14.40
CA PRO A 262 -5.49 0.56 -12.97
C PRO A 262 -6.09 1.90 -12.51
N ILE A 263 -5.62 3.04 -13.04
CA ILE A 263 -6.14 4.36 -12.70
C ILE A 263 -7.59 4.53 -13.20
N MET A 264 -7.85 4.12 -14.44
CA MET A 264 -9.19 4.17 -15.03
C MET A 264 -10.16 3.21 -14.33
N GLU A 265 -9.70 1.98 -14.06
CA GLU A 265 -10.43 0.99 -13.28
C GLU A 265 -10.82 1.57 -11.92
N ARG A 266 -9.86 2.22 -11.25
CA ARG A 266 -10.08 2.82 -9.94
C ARG A 266 -11.17 3.89 -9.93
N ILE A 267 -11.20 4.73 -10.97
CA ILE A 267 -12.24 5.76 -11.15
C ILE A 267 -13.61 5.12 -11.35
N LEU A 268 -13.70 4.11 -12.21
CA LEU A 268 -14.95 3.44 -12.55
C LEU A 268 -15.47 2.53 -11.45
N LEU A 269 -14.61 2.04 -10.54
CA LEU A 269 -15.00 1.28 -9.35
C LEU A 269 -15.60 2.16 -8.23
N SER A 270 -15.76 3.47 -8.43
CA SER A 270 -16.47 4.32 -7.47
C SER A 270 -17.88 3.80 -7.18
N SER A 271 -18.33 3.93 -5.93
CA SER A 271 -19.67 3.53 -5.49
C SER A 271 -20.79 4.47 -5.99
N LYS A 272 -20.42 5.59 -6.63
CA LYS A 272 -21.34 6.60 -7.16
C LYS A 272 -20.86 7.13 -8.51
N LYS A 273 -21.79 7.69 -9.30
CA LYS A 273 -21.44 8.41 -10.52
C LYS A 273 -20.58 9.65 -10.19
N THR A 274 -19.38 9.70 -10.76
CA THR A 274 -18.49 10.86 -10.72
C THR A 274 -18.51 11.60 -12.06
N SER A 275 -17.97 12.82 -12.09
CA SER A 275 -17.80 13.60 -13.32
C SER A 275 -16.88 12.94 -14.35
N LEU A 276 -16.03 12.00 -13.92
CA LEU A 276 -15.03 11.36 -14.78
C LEU A 276 -15.51 10.08 -15.48
N HIS A 277 -16.67 9.53 -15.09
CA HIS A 277 -17.17 8.27 -15.66
C HIS A 277 -17.36 8.34 -17.17
N ASP A 278 -17.99 9.42 -17.66
CA ASP A 278 -18.30 9.59 -19.08
C ASP A 278 -17.00 9.63 -19.92
N ASP A 279 -16.01 10.40 -19.48
CA ASP A 279 -14.70 10.52 -20.16
C ASP A 279 -13.92 9.19 -20.14
N VAL A 280 -13.90 8.51 -18.99
CA VAL A 280 -13.16 7.24 -18.83
C VAL A 280 -13.82 6.12 -19.64
N LEU A 281 -15.15 6.03 -19.68
CA LEU A 281 -15.87 5.07 -20.53
C LEU A 281 -15.63 5.36 -22.02
N GLN A 282 -15.55 6.63 -22.42
CA GLN A 282 -15.19 7.00 -23.78
C GLN A 282 -13.77 6.52 -24.11
N ILE A 283 -12.80 6.75 -23.23
CA ILE A 283 -11.42 6.24 -23.41
C ILE A 283 -11.43 4.71 -23.53
N LEU A 284 -12.13 4.04 -22.61
CA LEU A 284 -12.21 2.58 -22.57
C LEU A 284 -12.81 2.03 -23.87
N SER A 285 -13.85 2.66 -24.43
CA SER A 285 -14.51 2.23 -25.67
C SER A 285 -13.59 2.18 -26.90
N MET A 286 -12.49 2.95 -26.90
CA MET A 286 -11.48 2.89 -27.97
C MET A 286 -10.54 1.68 -27.86
N HIS A 287 -10.51 1.02 -26.70
CA HIS A 287 -9.58 -0.07 -26.38
C HIS A 287 -10.33 -1.40 -26.25
N MET A 288 -10.92 -1.87 -27.35
CA MET A 288 -11.78 -3.07 -27.36
C MET A 288 -11.30 -4.16 -28.32
N ASP A 289 -10.24 -3.91 -29.10
CA ASP A 289 -9.75 -4.82 -30.14
C ASP A 289 -9.47 -6.22 -29.57
N PRO A 290 -10.07 -7.31 -30.12
CA PRO A 290 -9.93 -8.66 -29.59
C PRO A 290 -8.51 -9.26 -29.75
N ILE A 291 -7.67 -8.70 -30.61
CA ILE A 291 -6.31 -9.19 -30.88
C ILE A 291 -5.31 -8.65 -29.85
N LEU A 292 -5.55 -7.45 -29.32
CA LEU A 292 -4.60 -6.79 -28.41
C LEU A 292 -4.52 -7.48 -27.04
N PRO A 293 -3.36 -7.49 -26.36
CA PRO A 293 -3.18 -8.10 -25.05
C PRO A 293 -3.74 -7.21 -23.91
N LEU A 294 -5.06 -7.01 -23.91
CA LEU A 294 -5.76 -6.17 -22.92
C LEU A 294 -6.09 -6.95 -21.64
N PRO A 295 -6.18 -6.28 -20.47
CA PRO A 295 -6.59 -6.87 -19.19
C PRO A 295 -8.11 -7.14 -19.13
N ARG A 296 -8.61 -7.96 -20.05
CA ARG A 296 -10.05 -8.19 -20.30
C ARG A 296 -10.85 -8.61 -19.07
N PRO A 297 -10.40 -9.55 -18.21
CA PRO A 297 -11.18 -9.92 -17.03
C PRO A 297 -11.46 -8.73 -16.11
N ARG A 298 -10.45 -7.87 -15.90
CA ARG A 298 -10.59 -6.65 -15.10
C ARG A 298 -11.50 -5.62 -15.78
N MET A 299 -11.34 -5.44 -17.09
CA MET A 299 -12.21 -4.55 -17.89
C MET A 299 -13.68 -5.00 -17.85
N LEU A 300 -13.96 -6.30 -17.94
CA LEU A 300 -15.32 -6.84 -17.80
C LEU A 300 -15.87 -6.61 -16.40
N SER A 301 -15.07 -6.92 -15.37
CA SER A 301 -15.44 -6.73 -13.97
C SER A 301 -15.84 -5.28 -13.68
N VAL A 302 -15.04 -4.32 -14.14
CA VAL A 302 -15.34 -2.89 -13.91
C VAL A 302 -16.58 -2.43 -14.69
N LEU A 303 -16.82 -2.96 -15.90
CA LEU A 303 -18.03 -2.64 -16.65
C LEU A 303 -19.29 -3.23 -15.99
N TYR A 304 -19.21 -4.41 -15.38
CA TYR A 304 -20.30 -4.95 -14.57
C TYR A 304 -20.59 -4.06 -13.36
N HIS A 305 -19.54 -3.61 -12.65
CA HIS A 305 -19.68 -2.66 -11.54
C HIS A 305 -20.33 -1.34 -11.97
N VAL A 306 -19.93 -0.79 -13.12
CA VAL A 306 -20.53 0.42 -13.69
C VAL A 306 -22.02 0.22 -13.96
N LEU A 307 -22.44 -0.94 -14.47
CA LEU A 307 -23.87 -1.24 -14.67
C LEU A 307 -24.64 -1.42 -13.36
N SER A 308 -24.03 -1.98 -12.32
CA SER A 308 -24.63 -2.07 -10.99
C SER A 308 -24.87 -0.67 -10.40
N THR A 309 -23.88 0.22 -10.52
CA THR A 309 -23.93 1.57 -9.96
C THR A 309 -24.79 2.53 -10.81
N ILE A 310 -24.72 2.43 -12.14
CA ILE A 310 -25.32 3.37 -13.09
C ILE A 310 -26.01 2.60 -14.24
N PRO A 311 -27.21 2.05 -14.03
CA PRO A 311 -27.90 1.24 -15.03
C PRO A 311 -28.16 1.97 -16.37
N ALA A 312 -28.22 3.30 -16.35
CA ALA A 312 -28.39 4.13 -17.54
C ALA A 312 -27.27 3.98 -18.58
N TYR A 313 -26.09 3.48 -18.19
CA TYR A 313 -24.98 3.21 -19.11
C TYR A 313 -25.10 1.90 -19.88
N HIS A 314 -26.17 1.12 -19.69
CA HIS A 314 -26.38 -0.11 -20.45
C HIS A 314 -26.24 0.05 -21.98
N PRO A 315 -26.77 1.09 -22.65
CA PRO A 315 -26.63 1.24 -24.10
C PRO A 315 -25.18 1.43 -24.57
N SER A 316 -24.31 2.04 -23.78
CA SER A 316 -22.89 2.24 -24.12
C SER A 316 -22.02 1.05 -23.69
N VAL A 317 -22.27 0.49 -22.51
CA VAL A 317 -21.47 -0.59 -21.92
C VAL A 317 -21.78 -1.96 -22.51
N GLY A 318 -23.04 -2.24 -22.87
CA GLY A 318 -23.44 -3.53 -23.44
C GLY A 318 -22.60 -3.94 -24.67
N PRO A 319 -22.45 -3.06 -25.68
CA PRO A 319 -21.55 -3.32 -26.81
C PRO A 319 -20.09 -3.55 -26.41
N MET A 320 -19.57 -2.79 -25.43
CA MET A 320 -18.20 -2.97 -24.95
C MET A 320 -17.99 -4.36 -24.31
N LEU A 321 -18.95 -4.84 -23.53
CA LEU A 321 -18.91 -6.18 -22.96
C LEU A 321 -18.84 -7.26 -24.06
N ASN A 322 -19.63 -7.12 -25.12
CA ASN A 322 -19.63 -8.04 -26.26
C ASN A 322 -18.25 -8.08 -26.95
N GLU A 323 -17.68 -6.91 -27.24
CA GLU A 323 -16.37 -6.80 -27.90
C GLU A 323 -15.24 -7.38 -27.06
N LEU A 324 -15.23 -7.12 -25.74
CA LEU A 324 -14.25 -7.72 -24.85
C LEU A 324 -14.35 -9.26 -24.83
N CYS A 325 -15.56 -9.80 -24.87
CA CYS A 325 -15.77 -11.24 -24.92
C CYS A 325 -15.21 -11.90 -26.20
N LEU A 326 -15.13 -11.19 -27.33
CA LEU A 326 -14.54 -11.72 -28.57
C LEU A 326 -13.04 -12.04 -28.43
N GLY A 327 -12.32 -11.32 -27.56
CA GLY A 327 -10.89 -11.49 -27.33
C GLY A 327 -10.53 -12.34 -26.09
N LEU A 328 -11.50 -13.01 -25.46
CA LEU A 328 -11.24 -13.80 -24.26
C LEU A 328 -10.45 -15.07 -24.56
N LYS A 329 -9.41 -15.31 -23.75
CA LYS A 329 -8.66 -16.56 -23.72
C LYS A 329 -9.40 -17.59 -22.88
N ARG A 330 -8.98 -18.86 -23.01
CA ARG A 330 -9.55 -20.00 -22.26
C ARG A 330 -9.50 -19.79 -20.75
N ASP A 331 -8.34 -19.37 -20.26
CA ASP A 331 -8.06 -19.27 -18.83
C ASP A 331 -8.77 -18.07 -18.17
N ASP A 332 -9.26 -17.12 -18.98
CA ASP A 332 -9.95 -15.90 -18.53
C ASP A 332 -11.46 -16.10 -18.37
N LEU A 333 -12.02 -17.21 -18.88
CA LEU A 333 -13.46 -17.39 -19.02
C LEU A 333 -14.19 -17.44 -17.66
N ALA A 334 -13.60 -18.06 -16.65
CA ALA A 334 -14.17 -18.13 -15.32
C ALA A 334 -14.31 -16.73 -14.69
N GLN A 335 -13.28 -15.89 -14.82
CA GLN A 335 -13.28 -14.52 -14.32
C GLN A 335 -14.25 -13.63 -15.12
N ALA A 336 -14.36 -13.83 -16.43
CA ALA A 336 -15.31 -13.12 -17.28
C ALA A 336 -16.78 -13.36 -16.87
N LEU A 337 -17.09 -14.52 -16.26
CA LEU A 337 -18.43 -14.87 -15.81
C LEU A 337 -18.80 -14.31 -14.42
N ILE A 338 -17.95 -13.49 -13.80
CA ILE A 338 -18.23 -12.95 -12.46
C ILE A 338 -19.51 -12.11 -12.40
N GLY A 339 -19.91 -11.50 -13.52
CA GLY A 339 -21.16 -10.74 -13.64
C GLY A 339 -22.43 -11.56 -13.40
N VAL A 340 -22.37 -12.90 -13.50
CA VAL A 340 -23.49 -13.80 -13.14
C VAL A 340 -23.83 -13.73 -11.66
N TYR A 341 -22.87 -13.37 -10.80
CA TYR A 341 -23.08 -13.25 -9.35
C TYR A 341 -23.57 -11.87 -8.93
N ALA A 342 -23.81 -10.95 -9.87
CA ALA A 342 -24.28 -9.61 -9.57
C ALA A 342 -25.66 -9.62 -8.91
N LYS A 343 -25.86 -8.71 -7.95
CA LYS A 343 -27.14 -8.55 -7.25
C LYS A 343 -28.24 -8.11 -8.21
N GLU A 344 -27.91 -7.28 -9.18
CA GLU A 344 -28.87 -6.71 -10.12
C GLU A 344 -29.11 -7.60 -11.34
N VAL A 345 -30.38 -7.91 -11.64
CA VAL A 345 -30.80 -8.75 -12.77
C VAL A 345 -30.23 -8.27 -14.10
N HIS A 346 -30.27 -6.96 -14.36
CA HIS A 346 -29.82 -6.40 -15.64
C HIS A 346 -28.32 -6.62 -15.88
N VAL A 347 -27.50 -6.67 -14.83
CA VAL A 347 -26.06 -6.97 -14.93
C VAL A 347 -25.83 -8.43 -15.25
N ARG A 348 -26.56 -9.34 -14.57
CA ARG A 348 -26.52 -10.77 -14.87
C ARG A 348 -26.93 -11.05 -16.32
N LEU A 349 -28.00 -10.41 -16.80
CA LEU A 349 -28.45 -10.52 -18.19
C LEU A 349 -27.44 -9.93 -19.19
N ALA A 350 -26.81 -8.80 -18.88
CA ALA A 350 -25.76 -8.22 -19.71
C ALA A 350 -24.55 -9.16 -19.83
N CYS A 351 -24.10 -9.75 -18.71
CA CYS A 351 -23.04 -10.76 -18.69
C CYS A 351 -23.38 -11.98 -19.56
N LEU A 352 -24.59 -12.55 -19.39
CA LEU A 352 -25.06 -13.69 -20.18
C LEU A 352 -25.29 -13.37 -21.66
N THR A 353 -25.51 -12.11 -21.99
CA THR A 353 -25.60 -11.67 -23.39
C THR A 353 -24.21 -11.59 -24.01
N ALA A 354 -23.26 -10.96 -23.30
CA ALA A 354 -21.89 -10.80 -23.76
C ALA A 354 -21.14 -12.13 -23.92
N ILE A 355 -21.38 -13.10 -23.04
CA ILE A 355 -20.69 -14.40 -23.11
C ILE A 355 -20.99 -15.18 -24.39
N LYS A 356 -22.10 -14.85 -25.09
CA LYS A 356 -22.42 -15.45 -26.40
C LYS A 356 -21.42 -15.06 -27.49
N CYS A 357 -20.67 -13.97 -27.28
CA CYS A 357 -19.61 -13.53 -28.18
C CYS A 357 -18.28 -14.26 -27.94
N VAL A 358 -18.15 -15.09 -26.90
CA VAL A 358 -16.91 -15.84 -26.64
C VAL A 358 -16.63 -16.81 -27.80
N PRO A 359 -15.43 -16.79 -28.40
CA PRO A 359 -15.09 -17.75 -29.45
C PRO A 359 -15.19 -19.19 -28.97
N SER A 360 -15.76 -20.08 -29.78
CA SER A 360 -16.02 -21.48 -29.37
C SER A 360 -14.74 -22.24 -28.96
N HIS A 361 -13.58 -21.86 -29.51
CA HIS A 361 -12.30 -22.46 -29.15
C HIS A 361 -11.79 -22.04 -27.76
N SER A 362 -12.36 -21.01 -27.16
CA SER A 362 -12.06 -20.53 -25.80
C SER A 362 -12.90 -21.21 -24.72
N VAL A 363 -13.92 -22.01 -25.10
CA VAL A 363 -14.80 -22.69 -24.16
C VAL A 363 -14.19 -24.04 -23.73
N GLN A 364 -13.88 -24.18 -22.43
CA GLN A 364 -13.44 -25.44 -21.83
C GLN A 364 -14.45 -25.96 -20.78
N ARG A 365 -14.35 -27.26 -20.46
CA ARG A 365 -15.04 -27.86 -19.30
C ARG A 365 -14.29 -27.51 -18.02
N ASP A 366 -14.41 -26.26 -17.61
CA ASP A 366 -14.00 -25.81 -16.29
C ASP A 366 -15.19 -25.94 -15.33
N LEU A 367 -14.91 -26.44 -14.12
CA LEU A 367 -15.88 -26.55 -13.04
C LEU A 367 -16.42 -25.18 -12.63
N GLN A 368 -15.58 -24.15 -12.58
CA GLN A 368 -16.00 -22.79 -12.21
C GLN A 368 -16.96 -22.22 -13.25
N VAL A 369 -16.61 -22.32 -14.54
CA VAL A 369 -17.48 -21.93 -15.66
C VAL A 369 -18.81 -22.70 -15.63
N SER A 370 -18.75 -24.01 -15.43
CA SER A 370 -19.96 -24.85 -15.36
C SER A 370 -20.86 -24.47 -14.18
N THR A 371 -20.27 -24.14 -13.04
CA THR A 371 -20.99 -23.69 -11.85
C THR A 371 -21.66 -22.35 -12.09
N SER A 372 -20.94 -21.36 -12.65
CA SER A 372 -21.51 -20.06 -12.99
C SER A 372 -22.68 -20.20 -13.97
N LEU A 373 -22.53 -21.00 -15.03
CA LEU A 373 -23.63 -21.25 -15.98
C LEU A 373 -24.81 -21.97 -15.34
N TRP A 374 -24.56 -22.93 -14.44
CA TRP A 374 -25.61 -23.63 -13.70
C TRP A 374 -26.41 -22.66 -12.82
N ILE A 375 -25.73 -21.75 -12.11
CA ILE A 375 -26.37 -20.69 -11.32
C ILE A 375 -27.22 -19.79 -12.21
N ALA A 376 -26.69 -19.35 -13.35
CA ALA A 376 -27.42 -18.52 -14.31
C ALA A 376 -28.66 -19.19 -14.91
N VAL A 377 -28.69 -20.53 -14.99
CA VAL A 377 -29.86 -21.29 -15.45
C VAL A 377 -30.94 -21.36 -14.37
N HIS A 378 -30.54 -21.37 -13.09
CA HIS A 378 -31.45 -21.48 -11.94
C HIS A 378 -31.72 -20.13 -11.26
N ASP A 379 -31.43 -19.01 -11.94
CA ASP A 379 -31.70 -17.67 -11.44
C ASP A 379 -33.23 -17.45 -11.29
N PRO A 380 -33.74 -17.24 -10.07
CA PRO A 380 -35.18 -17.15 -9.81
C PRO A 380 -35.81 -15.87 -10.38
N GLU A 381 -35.00 -14.83 -10.64
CA GLU A 381 -35.47 -13.54 -11.16
C GLU A 381 -35.45 -13.50 -12.69
N LYS A 382 -35.02 -14.58 -13.35
CA LYS A 382 -34.96 -14.72 -14.82
C LYS A 382 -36.33 -15.00 -15.45
N VAL A 383 -37.41 -14.98 -14.67
CA VAL A 383 -38.78 -15.18 -15.15
C VAL A 383 -39.34 -13.86 -15.67
N GLY A 384 -39.05 -13.56 -16.94
CA GLY A 384 -39.55 -12.39 -17.67
C GLY A 384 -39.18 -12.42 -19.14
#